data_AF-A0A961ELI6-F1
#
_entry.id   AF-A0A961ELI6-F1
#
_cell.length_a   1.000
_cell.length_b   1.000
_cell.length_c   1.000
_cell.angle_alpha   90.00
_cell.angle_beta   90.00
_cell.angle_gamma   90.00
#
_symmetry.space_group_name_H-M   'P 1'
#
loop_
_entity.id
_entity.type
_entity.pdbx_description
1 polymer ?
#
loop_
_entity_poly.entity_id
_entity_poly.type
_entity_poly.pdbx_seq_one_letter_code
_entity_poly.pdbx_strand_id
1 'polypeptide(L)'
;MMSQIAIAAGLAWFLGQHLLGHQLPFFAAVAAIICLGLSFGQRISRVVQVAVGVFVGVFVGDLFVALVGTGAWQISLVVFVAMSIAIWVGAKILMVNQAGIQAATVVTLFPNPDEGVSRWLDALLGCAIALVFA
;
A
#
# COMPACT_ATOMS: atom_id res chain seq x y z
N MET A 1 -16.77 7.50 12.22
CA MET A 1 -16.05 6.69 11.21
C MET A 1 -15.36 7.57 10.16
N MET A 2 -16.05 8.42 9.40
CA MET A 2 -15.37 9.30 8.41
C MET A 2 -14.36 10.27 9.05
N SER A 3 -14.73 10.86 10.19
CA SER A 3 -13.80 11.68 10.98
C SER A 3 -12.57 10.91 11.45
N GLN A 4 -12.75 9.68 11.95
CA GLN A 4 -11.65 8.80 12.37
C GLN A 4 -10.72 8.47 11.20
N ILE A 5 -11.27 8.15 10.03
CA ILE A 5 -10.49 7.88 8.81
C ILE A 5 -9.66 9.11 8.42
N ALA A 6 -10.28 10.29 8.38
CA ALA A 6 -9.59 11.53 8.00
C ALA A 6 -8.47 11.89 8.99
N ILE A 7 -8.74 11.79 10.29
CA ILE A 7 -7.75 12.06 11.35
C ILE A 7 -6.61 11.04 11.29
N ALA A 8 -6.93 9.74 11.17
CA ALA A 8 -5.92 8.68 11.07
C ALA A 8 -5.03 8.83 9.84
N ALA A 9 -5.59 9.20 8.70
CA ALA A 9 -4.82 9.47 7.48
C ALA A 9 -3.85 10.66 7.68
N GLY A 10 -4.32 11.74 8.28
CA GLY A 10 -3.49 12.91 8.59
C GLY A 10 -2.39 12.59 9.61
N LEU A 11 -2.70 11.81 10.64
CA LEU A 11 -1.72 11.35 11.63
C LEU A 11 -0.69 10.39 11.02
N ALA A 12 -1.12 9.49 10.14
CA ALA A 12 -0.22 8.57 9.44
C ALA A 12 0.77 9.31 8.55
N TRP A 13 0.30 10.33 7.84
CA TRP A 13 1.17 11.23 7.11
C TRP A 13 2.15 11.96 8.04
N PHE A 14 1.64 12.63 9.08
CA PHE A 14 2.45 13.40 10.01
C PHE A 14 3.54 12.55 10.67
N LEU A 15 3.18 11.36 11.15
CA LEU A 15 4.12 10.42 11.77
C LEU A 15 5.08 9.83 10.74
N GLY A 16 4.67 9.56 9.50
CA GLY A 16 5.61 9.14 8.46
C GLY A 16 6.72 10.17 8.23
N GLN A 17 6.37 11.46 8.24
CA GLN A 17 7.36 12.54 8.09
C GLN A 17 8.26 12.70 9.33
N HIS A 18 7.69 12.69 10.53
CA HIS A 18 8.44 13.05 11.75
C HIS A 18 9.09 11.85 12.44
N LEU A 19 8.47 10.67 12.38
CA LEU A 19 8.97 9.45 13.03
C LEU A 19 9.86 8.63 12.12
N LEU A 20 9.50 8.49 10.83
CA LEU A 20 10.26 7.72 9.85
C LEU A 20 11.19 8.59 8.98
N GLY A 21 11.02 9.91 9.01
CA GLY A 21 11.83 10.84 8.20
C GLY A 21 11.52 10.79 6.71
N HIS A 22 10.41 10.17 6.31
CA HIS A 22 10.03 10.05 4.91
C HIS A 22 9.41 11.35 4.39
N GLN A 23 9.89 11.86 3.27
CA GLN A 23 9.41 13.13 2.70
C GLN A 23 7.94 13.05 2.26
N LEU A 24 7.55 11.89 1.72
CA LEU A 24 6.27 11.69 1.06
C LEU A 24 5.63 10.36 1.48
N PRO A 25 5.12 10.24 2.74
CA PRO A 25 4.58 9.01 3.30
C PRO A 25 3.16 8.70 2.80
N PHE A 26 2.99 8.68 1.49
CA PHE A 26 1.72 8.46 0.81
C PHE A 26 1.08 7.12 1.19
N PHE A 27 1.89 6.07 1.27
CA PHE A 27 1.43 4.72 1.61
C PHE A 27 0.87 4.64 3.04
N ALA A 28 1.37 5.44 3.97
CA ALA A 28 0.86 5.50 5.34
C ALA A 28 -0.56 6.05 5.38
N ALA A 29 -0.81 7.16 4.68
CA ALA A 29 -2.15 7.74 4.58
C ALA A 29 -3.14 6.78 3.90
N VAL A 30 -2.75 6.18 2.77
CA VAL A 30 -3.61 5.24 2.02
C VAL A 30 -3.92 3.99 2.86
N ALA A 31 -2.92 3.40 3.51
CA ALA A 31 -3.13 2.23 4.36
C ALA A 31 -4.08 2.51 5.51
N ALA A 32 -3.96 3.68 6.17
CA ALA A 32 -4.88 4.10 7.23
C ALA A 32 -6.33 4.20 6.72
N ILE A 33 -6.53 4.82 5.55
CA ILE A 33 -7.84 4.99 4.93
C ILE A 33 -8.50 3.63 4.62
N ILE A 34 -7.74 2.73 4.00
CA ILE A 34 -8.29 1.45 3.53
C ILE A 34 -8.60 0.51 4.71
N CYS A 35 -7.73 0.50 5.73
CA CYS A 35 -7.91 -0.33 6.90
C CYS A 35 -9.10 0.13 7.77
N LEU A 36 -9.31 1.45 7.91
CA LEU A 36 -10.45 2.03 8.65
C LEU A 36 -11.72 2.22 7.82
N GLY A 37 -11.65 2.08 6.49
CA GLY A 37 -12.79 2.22 5.60
C GLY A 37 -13.99 1.35 5.99
N LEU A 38 -15.18 1.68 5.48
CA LEU A 38 -16.50 1.14 5.87
C LEU A 38 -16.58 -0.39 6.00
N SER A 39 -16.13 -0.93 7.13
CA SER A 39 -16.22 -2.35 7.45
C SER A 39 -16.20 -2.57 8.94
N PHE A 40 -17.37 -2.96 9.43
CA PHE A 40 -17.57 -3.28 10.82
C PHE A 40 -17.05 -4.71 11.08
N GLY A 41 -16.20 -4.86 12.11
CA GLY A 41 -15.81 -6.17 12.65
C GLY A 41 -14.63 -6.92 12.01
N GLN A 42 -14.03 -6.45 10.92
CA GLN A 42 -12.93 -7.17 10.23
C GLN A 42 -11.60 -6.41 10.17
N ARG A 43 -11.39 -5.44 11.09
CA ARG A 43 -10.27 -4.48 11.01
C ARG A 43 -8.89 -5.16 11.02
N ILE A 44 -8.64 -6.12 11.91
CA ILE A 44 -7.37 -6.86 11.94
C ILE A 44 -7.12 -7.65 10.65
N SER A 45 -8.14 -8.36 10.15
CA SER A 45 -8.00 -9.12 8.90
C SER A 45 -7.72 -8.21 7.70
N ARG A 46 -8.31 -7.00 7.68
CA ARG A 46 -8.02 -6.00 6.65
C ARG A 46 -6.62 -5.45 6.73
N VAL A 47 -6.14 -5.13 7.93
CA VAL A 47 -4.77 -4.66 8.15
C VAL A 47 -3.75 -5.65 7.61
N VAL A 48 -3.92 -6.95 7.92
CA VAL A 48 -3.04 -7.99 7.38
C VAL A 48 -3.13 -8.06 5.84
N GLN A 49 -4.35 -8.06 5.28
CA GLN A 49 -4.54 -8.10 3.83
C GLN A 49 -3.91 -6.88 3.12
N VAL A 50 -4.01 -5.68 3.72
CA VAL A 50 -3.43 -4.45 3.17
C VAL A 50 -1.91 -4.49 3.29
N ALA A 51 -1.36 -4.80 4.46
CA ALA A 51 0.09 -4.85 4.67
C ALA A 51 0.79 -5.83 3.71
N VAL A 52 0.21 -7.02 3.52
CA VAL A 52 0.77 -8.04 2.61
C VAL A 52 0.52 -7.66 1.15
N GLY A 53 -0.67 -7.14 0.81
CA GLY A 53 -0.96 -6.70 -0.55
C GLY A 53 -0.05 -5.56 -1.00
N VAL A 54 0.19 -4.58 -0.12
CA VAL A 54 1.13 -3.47 -0.40
C VAL A 54 2.54 -4.00 -0.56
N PHE A 55 3.00 -4.92 0.29
CA PHE A 55 4.32 -5.54 0.14
C PHE A 55 4.49 -6.17 -1.25
N VAL A 56 3.54 -7.01 -1.67
CA VAL A 56 3.57 -7.68 -2.98
C VAL A 56 3.58 -6.65 -4.11
N GLY A 57 2.69 -5.65 -4.04
CA GLY A 57 2.59 -4.62 -5.08
C GLY A 57 3.85 -3.78 -5.21
N VAL A 58 4.41 -3.33 -4.09
CA VAL A 58 5.66 -2.54 -4.06
C VAL A 58 6.83 -3.36 -4.58
N PHE A 59 6.99 -4.59 -4.08
CA PHE A 59 8.08 -5.48 -4.50
C PHE A 59 8.05 -5.76 -6.02
N VAL A 60 6.88 -6.09 -6.56
CA VAL A 60 6.71 -6.33 -8.00
C VAL A 60 6.90 -5.04 -8.79
N GLY A 61 6.38 -3.91 -8.29
CA GLY A 61 6.54 -2.60 -8.88
C GLY A 61 8.00 -2.19 -9.03
N ASP A 62 8.77 -2.25 -7.94
CA ASP A 62 10.19 -1.85 -7.94
C ASP A 62 11.02 -2.72 -8.90
N LEU A 63 10.77 -4.03 -8.92
CA LEU A 63 11.43 -4.94 -9.86
C LEU A 63 11.12 -4.57 -11.32
N PHE A 64 9.87 -4.20 -11.62
CA PHE A 64 9.46 -3.80 -12.97
C PHE A 64 10.04 -2.45 -13.39
N VAL A 65 10.07 -1.47 -12.50
CA VAL A 65 10.65 -0.16 -12.81
C VAL A 65 12.14 -0.29 -13.14
N ALA A 66 12.86 -1.10 -12.36
CA ALA A 66 14.28 -1.34 -12.59
C ALA A 66 14.58 -2.01 -13.95
N LEU A 67 13.62 -2.71 -14.56
CA LEU A 67 13.83 -3.53 -15.75
C LEU A 67 13.19 -2.98 -17.04
N VAL A 68 12.02 -2.34 -16.97
CA VAL A 68 11.15 -2.11 -18.15
C VAL A 68 10.72 -0.64 -18.33
N GLY A 69 10.84 0.19 -17.29
CA GLY A 69 10.39 1.58 -17.28
C GLY A 69 8.87 1.74 -17.20
N THR A 70 8.36 2.93 -17.56
CA THR A 70 6.95 3.34 -17.35
C THR A 70 6.21 3.55 -18.68
N GLY A 71 5.01 2.98 -18.81
CA GLY A 71 4.13 3.17 -19.97
C GLY A 71 2.86 2.32 -19.89
N ALA A 72 1.92 2.52 -20.80
CA ALA A 72 0.58 1.92 -20.71
C ALA A 72 0.60 0.38 -20.69
N TRP A 73 1.43 -0.24 -21.53
CA TRP A 73 1.56 -1.69 -21.58
C TRP A 73 2.37 -2.23 -20.38
N GLN A 74 3.38 -1.49 -19.89
CA GLN A 74 4.13 -1.84 -18.69
C GLN A 74 3.23 -1.84 -17.45
N ILE A 75 2.35 -0.85 -17.31
CA ILE A 75 1.36 -0.79 -16.22
C ILE A 75 0.40 -1.98 -16.30
N SER A 76 -0.06 -2.32 -17.51
CA SER A 76 -0.95 -3.47 -17.70
C SER A 76 -0.27 -4.78 -17.27
N LEU A 77 1.01 -4.93 -17.64
CA LEU A 77 1.81 -6.11 -17.31
C LEU A 77 2.12 -6.22 -15.82
N VAL A 78 2.58 -5.13 -15.18
CA VAL A 78 2.93 -5.15 -13.75
C VAL A 78 1.71 -5.42 -12.87
N VAL A 79 0.56 -4.83 -13.20
CA VAL A 79 -0.70 -5.06 -12.47
C VAL A 79 -1.13 -6.51 -12.62
N PHE A 80 -1.10 -7.04 -13.85
CA PHE A 80 -1.42 -8.44 -14.12
C PHE A 80 -0.54 -9.39 -13.30
N VAL A 81 0.78 -9.17 -13.27
CA VAL A 81 1.73 -10.00 -12.52
C VAL A 81 1.50 -9.88 -11.01
N ALA A 82 1.40 -8.67 -10.46
CA ALA A 82 1.22 -8.45 -9.02
C ALA A 82 -0.09 -9.09 -8.50
N MET A 83 -1.19 -8.90 -9.23
CA MET A 83 -2.48 -9.50 -8.88
C MET A 83 -2.46 -11.02 -9.02
N SER A 84 -1.80 -11.56 -10.05
CA SER A 84 -1.66 -13.00 -10.24
C SER A 84 -0.89 -13.66 -9.09
N ILE A 85 0.22 -13.05 -8.66
CA ILE A 85 1.01 -13.49 -7.51
C ILE A 85 0.13 -13.51 -6.24
N ALA A 86 -0.65 -12.46 -6.00
CA ALA A 86 -1.56 -12.41 -4.86
C ALA A 86 -2.61 -13.54 -4.91
N ILE A 87 -3.20 -13.81 -6.07
CA ILE A 87 -4.18 -14.90 -6.23
C ILE A 87 -3.54 -16.26 -5.94
N TRP A 88 -2.33 -16.49 -6.43
CA TRP A 88 -1.61 -17.76 -6.24
C TRP A 88 -1.33 -18.08 -4.76
N VAL A 89 -1.13 -17.05 -3.93
CA VAL A 89 -0.95 -17.22 -2.48
C VAL A 89 -2.26 -17.29 -1.69
N GLY A 90 -3.41 -17.43 -2.38
CA GLY A 90 -4.73 -17.55 -1.75
C GLY A 90 -5.28 -16.24 -1.18
N ALA A 91 -4.87 -15.09 -1.74
CA ALA A 91 -5.30 -13.79 -1.28
C ALA A 91 -6.82 -13.54 -1.45
N LYS A 92 -7.40 -12.82 -0.49
CA LYS A 92 -8.75 -12.26 -0.62
C LYS A 92 -8.75 -11.03 -1.53
N ILE A 93 -9.93 -10.64 -2.02
CA ILE A 93 -10.12 -9.54 -2.97
C ILE A 93 -9.42 -8.24 -2.57
N LEU A 94 -9.41 -7.89 -1.28
CA LEU A 94 -8.76 -6.66 -0.81
C LEU A 94 -7.25 -6.70 -1.00
N MET A 95 -6.61 -7.83 -0.67
CA MET A 95 -5.17 -8.01 -0.83
C MET A 95 -4.77 -8.04 -2.32
N VAL A 96 -5.58 -8.69 -3.17
CA VAL A 96 -5.37 -8.70 -4.63
C VAL A 96 -5.44 -7.28 -5.19
N ASN A 97 -6.46 -6.51 -4.79
CA ASN A 97 -6.60 -5.12 -5.21
C ASN A 97 -5.42 -4.26 -4.71
N GLN A 98 -4.96 -4.46 -3.48
CA GLN A 98 -3.79 -3.73 -2.98
C GLN A 98 -2.52 -4.07 -3.74
N ALA A 99 -2.28 -5.34 -4.08
CA ALA A 99 -1.13 -5.71 -4.91
C ALA A 99 -1.15 -4.98 -6.26
N GLY A 100 -2.29 -4.95 -6.95
CA GLY A 100 -2.43 -4.27 -8.23
C GLY A 100 -2.29 -2.74 -8.13
N ILE A 101 -3.00 -2.11 -7.19
CA ILE A 101 -2.97 -0.65 -7.01
C ILE A 101 -1.55 -0.19 -6.67
N GLN A 102 -0.88 -0.85 -5.73
CA GLN A 102 0.43 -0.40 -5.27
C GLN A 102 1.52 -0.66 -6.32
N ALA A 103 1.42 -1.75 -7.08
CA ALA A 103 2.29 -1.98 -8.24
C ALA A 103 2.16 -0.87 -9.29
N ALA A 104 0.92 -0.49 -9.64
CA ALA A 104 0.68 0.60 -10.57
C ALA A 104 1.20 1.95 -10.01
N THR A 105 0.95 2.22 -8.73
CA THR A 105 1.41 3.45 -8.05
C THR A 105 2.93 3.56 -8.05
N VAL A 106 3.66 2.50 -7.74
CA VAL A 106 5.14 2.49 -7.77
C VAL A 106 5.65 2.78 -9.18
N VAL A 107 5.13 2.09 -10.19
CA VAL A 107 5.59 2.26 -11.58
C VAL A 107 5.30 3.64 -12.16
N THR A 108 4.25 4.31 -11.68
CA THR A 108 3.79 5.60 -12.25
C THR A 108 4.23 6.83 -11.47
N LEU A 109 4.12 6.78 -10.14
CA LEU A 109 4.30 7.95 -9.28
C LEU A 109 5.65 7.95 -8.56
N PHE A 110 6.25 6.77 -8.35
CA PHE A 110 7.48 6.64 -7.57
C PHE A 110 8.48 5.68 -8.23
N PRO A 111 9.01 6.02 -9.41
CA PRO A 111 9.87 5.12 -10.17
C PRO A 111 11.30 4.96 -9.60
N ASN A 112 11.58 5.45 -8.39
CA ASN A 112 12.85 5.17 -7.72
C ASN A 112 12.78 3.77 -7.08
N PRO A 113 13.55 2.77 -7.54
CA PRO A 113 13.46 1.40 -7.03
C PRO A 113 14.03 1.24 -5.59
N ASP A 114 14.85 2.18 -5.13
CA ASP A 114 15.56 2.06 -3.84
C ASP A 114 14.70 2.41 -2.60
N GLU A 115 13.43 2.78 -2.80
CA GLU A 115 12.53 3.21 -1.72
C GLU A 115 11.49 2.16 -1.32
N GLY A 116 11.56 0.94 -1.87
CA GLY A 116 10.57 -0.11 -1.62
C GLY A 116 10.32 -0.41 -0.15
N VAL A 117 11.41 -0.49 0.63
CA VAL A 117 11.34 -0.71 2.08
C VAL A 117 10.66 0.45 2.79
N SER A 118 11.00 1.69 2.44
CA SER A 118 10.37 2.89 3.01
C SER A 118 8.87 2.92 2.76
N ARG A 119 8.43 2.59 1.53
CA ARG A 119 7.02 2.53 1.14
C ARG A 119 6.25 1.45 1.90
N TRP A 120 6.89 0.30 2.12
CA TRP A 120 6.29 -0.76 2.91
C TRP A 120 6.19 -0.39 4.39
N LEU A 121 7.23 0.23 4.96
CA LEU A 121 7.22 0.75 6.33
C LEU A 121 6.13 1.80 6.55
N ASP A 122 5.94 2.70 5.58
CA ASP A 122 4.83 3.66 5.60
C ASP A 122 3.48 2.96 5.66
N ALA A 123 3.26 1.96 4.81
CA ALA A 123 2.02 1.18 4.83
C ALA A 123 1.78 0.48 6.16
N LEU A 124 2.83 -0.07 6.78
CA LEU A 124 2.77 -0.67 8.11
C LEU A 124 2.42 0.36 9.19
N LEU A 125 2.99 1.57 9.12
CA LEU A 125 2.66 2.67 10.03
C LEU A 125 1.18 3.06 9.90
N GLY A 126 0.68 3.22 8.66
CA GLY A 126 -0.72 3.50 8.40
C GLY A 126 -1.66 2.40 8.92
N CYS A 127 -1.27 1.14 8.74
CA CYS A 127 -1.97 -0.02 9.31
C CYS A 127 -1.99 0.00 10.85
N ALA A 128 -0.88 0.33 11.49
CA ALA A 128 -0.79 0.42 12.95
C ALA A 128 -1.70 1.53 13.49
N ILE A 129 -1.71 2.70 12.85
CA ILE A 129 -2.59 3.81 13.23
C ILE A 129 -4.05 3.43 13.04
N ALA A 130 -4.39 2.73 11.95
CA ALA A 130 -5.73 2.20 11.75
C ALA A 130 -6.18 1.25 12.87
N LEU A 131 -5.27 0.46 13.46
CA LEU A 131 -5.56 -0.39 14.61
C LEU A 131 -5.77 0.41 15.90
N VAL A 132 -5.10 1.54 16.09
CA VAL A 132 -5.31 2.40 17.27
C VAL A 132 -6.68 3.07 17.24
N PHE A 133 -7.14 3.44 16.05
CA PHE A 133 -8.48 4.00 15.81
C PHE A 133 -9.58 2.92 15.68
N ALA A 134 -9.20 1.64 15.74
CA ALA A 134 -10.08 0.48 15.57
C ALA A 134 -11.09 0.36 16.71
#